data_AF-A0A241WT04-F1
#
_entry.id   AF-A0A241WT04-F1
#
_cell.length_a   1.000
_cell.length_b   1.000
_cell.length_c   1.000
_cell.angle_alpha   90.00
_cell.angle_beta   90.00
_cell.angle_gamma   90.00
#
_symmetry.space_group_name_H-M   'P 1'
#
loop_
_entity.id
_entity.type
_entity.pdbx_description
1 polymer ?
#
loop_
_entity_poly.entity_id
_entity_poly.type
_entity_poly.pdbx_seq_one_letter_code
_entity_poly.pdbx_strand_id
1 'polypeptide(L)'
;MPHIKINLSKPLLFIFLSGLAYSSAWATVTEPVTEQKNWPLPATDENFNLLYQLPIWIDAAPTFLPQQSDELMVRPILETADRTWVDRKQFQIRSWADDTSHKIDNWFGETDPEKPASATLRVIVDNSWNKYDGYEIKPRIRGRIKLPTLERQLSLVFGDDSLDNELDNNVAITNENPGNSSDKTLDRQRTRENNSSFALRWSEFSKHLPFETDLDLGLRSGNDIYLRLKASKDWALENDFSFHAEQIYRYGIDSKNYLRTNLELTHARPNQAFLSNQLNLTYSDNQDDDLTWDNSLFRQHQFFHENSFSYGIYAGGFLNNKDLRLNSWGPFISWRQPLWREWFYVQGNLNYMNDHRDDRSHFISTSIRLEALF
;
A
#
# COMPACT_ATOMS: atom_id res chain seq x y z
N MET A 1 -24.88 37.92 25.53
CA MET A 1 -23.67 37.25 25.00
C MET A 1 -23.71 35.79 25.43
N PRO A 2 -24.14 34.86 24.56
CA PRO A 2 -24.31 33.47 24.94
C PRO A 2 -23.08 32.63 24.55
N HIS A 3 -22.63 31.83 25.51
CA HIS A 3 -21.58 30.83 25.36
C HIS A 3 -22.04 29.70 24.42
N ILE A 4 -21.33 29.50 23.31
CA ILE A 4 -21.50 28.34 22.44
C ILE A 4 -20.70 27.18 23.04
N LYS A 5 -21.41 26.24 23.67
CA LYS A 5 -20.89 24.93 24.04
C LYS A 5 -20.86 24.07 22.78
N ILE A 6 -19.67 23.72 22.30
CA ILE A 6 -19.50 22.73 21.23
C ILE A 6 -19.73 21.35 21.84
N ASN A 7 -20.88 20.78 21.54
CA ASN A 7 -21.26 19.43 21.95
C ASN A 7 -20.78 18.48 20.83
N LEU A 8 -19.72 17.71 21.09
CA LEU A 8 -19.25 16.66 20.17
C LEU A 8 -20.25 15.49 20.21
N SER A 9 -21.30 15.56 19.40
CA SER A 9 -22.21 14.44 19.19
C SER A 9 -21.52 13.37 18.36
N LYS A 10 -21.26 12.21 19.01
CA LYS A 10 -21.10 10.90 18.36
C LYS A 10 -22.29 10.70 17.42
N PRO A 11 -22.07 10.68 16.09
CA PRO A 11 -22.06 9.40 15.38
C PRO A 11 -21.19 9.45 14.10
N LEU A 12 -19.98 8.90 14.13
CA LEU A 12 -19.18 8.62 12.92
C LEU A 12 -18.33 7.35 13.10
N LEU A 13 -18.86 6.41 13.88
CA LEU A 13 -18.16 5.18 14.24
C LEU A 13 -19.13 4.02 14.14
N PHE A 14 -19.59 3.72 12.92
CA PHE A 14 -20.24 2.46 12.55
C PHE A 14 -20.29 2.36 11.02
N ILE A 15 -20.21 1.10 10.53
CA ILE A 15 -20.25 0.61 9.12
C ILE A 15 -18.81 0.35 8.58
N PHE A 16 -18.30 -0.87 8.31
CA PHE A 16 -18.84 -2.23 8.23
C PHE A 16 -17.76 -3.26 8.61
N LEU A 17 -18.15 -4.29 9.37
CA LEU A 17 -17.51 -5.60 9.42
C LEU A 17 -18.65 -6.63 9.32
N SER A 18 -19.31 -6.69 8.16
CA SER A 18 -20.29 -7.73 7.86
C SER A 18 -19.58 -8.87 7.16
N GLY A 19 -19.06 -9.79 7.97
CA GLY A 19 -18.35 -10.99 7.55
C GLY A 19 -17.87 -11.88 8.69
N LEU A 20 -18.03 -11.45 9.95
CA LEU A 20 -17.77 -12.28 11.13
C LEU A 20 -18.97 -12.18 12.07
N ALA A 21 -19.89 -13.14 11.95
CA ALA A 21 -20.97 -13.30 12.91
C ALA A 21 -20.38 -13.82 14.23
N TYR A 22 -20.23 -12.93 15.21
CA TYR A 22 -20.11 -13.32 16.62
C TYR A 22 -21.36 -12.84 17.37
N SER A 23 -22.17 -13.80 17.79
CA SER A 23 -23.30 -13.59 18.69
C SER A 23 -22.80 -13.44 20.13
N SER A 24 -22.87 -12.23 20.70
CA SER A 24 -22.69 -12.01 22.14
C SER A 24 -24.06 -12.10 22.83
N ALA A 25 -24.32 -13.20 23.54
CA ALA A 25 -25.45 -13.30 24.46
C ALA A 25 -25.04 -12.78 25.84
N TRP A 26 -25.83 -11.85 26.38
CA TRP A 26 -25.64 -11.21 27.67
C TRP A 26 -26.06 -12.14 28.81
N ALA A 27 -25.25 -12.18 29.87
CA ALA A 27 -25.56 -12.91 31.09
C ALA A 27 -26.31 -12.02 32.09
N THR A 28 -27.39 -12.55 32.68
CA THR A 28 -27.95 -12.07 33.95
C THR A 28 -28.23 -13.28 34.86
N VAL A 29 -27.87 -13.11 36.12
CA VAL A 29 -27.61 -14.09 37.19
C VAL A 29 -28.90 -14.56 37.91
N THR A 30 -28.96 -15.83 38.38
CA THR A 30 -29.15 -16.27 39.80
C THR A 30 -29.20 -17.82 39.95
N GLU A 31 -28.44 -18.34 40.93
CA GLU A 31 -28.14 -19.74 41.36
C GLU A 31 -29.32 -20.49 42.08
N PRO A 32 -29.25 -21.77 42.57
CA PRO A 32 -28.08 -22.68 42.79
C PRO A 32 -28.21 -24.21 42.47
N VAL A 33 -27.04 -24.88 42.36
CA VAL A 33 -26.62 -26.27 42.73
C VAL A 33 -27.54 -27.44 42.32
N THR A 34 -27.14 -28.45 41.52
CA THR A 34 -26.30 -29.61 41.89
C THR A 34 -26.03 -30.50 40.66
N GLU A 35 -24.99 -31.36 40.75
CA GLU A 35 -24.62 -32.50 39.90
C GLU A 35 -23.73 -32.24 38.67
N GLN A 36 -22.44 -32.51 38.89
CA GLN A 36 -21.45 -32.81 37.85
C GLN A 36 -21.96 -33.97 36.98
N LYS A 37 -22.42 -33.65 35.79
CA LYS A 37 -22.50 -34.58 34.68
C LYS A 37 -21.47 -34.11 33.66
N ASN A 38 -20.43 -34.90 33.46
CA ASN A 38 -19.43 -34.69 32.42
C ASN A 38 -20.14 -34.72 31.07
N TRP A 39 -20.57 -33.55 30.60
CA TRP A 39 -20.83 -33.32 29.19
C TRP A 39 -19.48 -33.15 28.52
N PRO A 40 -19.25 -33.75 27.33
CA PRO A 40 -18.14 -33.32 26.51
C PRO A 40 -18.31 -31.81 26.31
N LEU A 41 -17.26 -31.05 26.62
CA LEU A 41 -17.13 -29.65 26.19
C LEU A 41 -17.54 -29.62 24.72
N PRO A 42 -18.43 -28.69 24.29
CA PRO A 42 -18.77 -28.61 22.88
C PRO A 42 -17.45 -28.44 22.14
N ALA A 43 -17.17 -29.35 21.19
CA ALA A 43 -16.12 -29.15 20.23
C ALA A 43 -16.32 -27.73 19.69
N THR A 44 -15.35 -26.86 19.93
CA THR A 44 -15.36 -25.49 19.43
C THR A 44 -15.73 -25.54 17.95
N ASP A 45 -16.62 -24.64 17.52
CA ASP A 45 -17.18 -24.51 16.16
C ASP A 45 -16.10 -24.20 15.09
N GLU A 46 -14.98 -24.95 15.06
CA GLU A 46 -13.93 -24.90 14.05
C GLU A 46 -14.50 -25.16 12.65
N ASN A 47 -15.60 -25.92 12.56
CA ASN A 47 -16.31 -26.21 11.32
C ASN A 47 -16.92 -24.97 10.65
N PHE A 48 -17.03 -23.81 11.30
CA PHE A 48 -17.58 -22.58 10.69
C PHE A 48 -16.58 -21.42 10.61
N ASN A 49 -15.35 -21.59 11.09
CA ASN A 49 -14.35 -20.53 11.02
C ASN A 49 -13.69 -20.48 9.64
N LEU A 50 -13.87 -19.37 8.92
CA LEU A 50 -13.31 -19.17 7.59
C LEU A 50 -11.78 -19.30 7.55
N LEU A 51 -11.08 -18.97 8.64
CA LEU A 51 -9.63 -19.14 8.74
C LEU A 51 -9.19 -20.62 8.68
N TYR A 52 -10.09 -21.56 8.94
CA TYR A 52 -9.83 -23.01 8.86
C TYR A 52 -10.35 -23.60 7.55
N GLN A 53 -11.43 -23.05 6.98
CA GLN A 53 -12.00 -23.54 5.72
C GLN A 53 -11.25 -23.05 4.47
N LEU A 54 -10.81 -21.79 4.45
CA LEU A 54 -10.14 -21.20 3.29
C LEU A 54 -8.86 -21.97 2.88
N PRO A 55 -7.96 -22.36 3.80
CA PRO A 55 -6.80 -23.17 3.43
C PRO A 55 -7.16 -24.48 2.72
N ILE A 56 -8.22 -25.17 3.18
CA ILE A 56 -8.68 -26.43 2.57
C ILE A 56 -9.13 -26.19 1.12
N TRP A 57 -9.86 -25.10 0.86
CA TRP A 57 -10.29 -24.75 -0.50
C TRP A 57 -9.11 -24.34 -1.39
N ILE A 58 -8.13 -23.64 -0.83
CA ILE A 58 -6.89 -23.26 -1.52
C ILE A 58 -6.09 -24.50 -1.93
N ASP A 59 -6.02 -25.51 -1.05
CA ASP A 59 -5.30 -26.77 -1.26
C ASP A 59 -6.00 -27.70 -2.25
N ALA A 60 -7.34 -27.65 -2.32
CA ALA A 60 -8.12 -28.37 -3.32
C ALA A 60 -8.01 -27.75 -4.73
N ALA A 61 -7.54 -26.51 -4.87
CA ALA A 61 -7.43 -25.84 -6.15
C ALA A 61 -6.25 -26.42 -6.97
N PRO A 62 -6.48 -26.91 -8.21
CA PRO A 62 -5.39 -27.42 -9.03
C PRO A 62 -4.42 -26.28 -9.39
N THR A 63 -3.13 -26.50 -9.17
CA THR A 63 -2.08 -25.56 -9.61
C THR A 63 -1.48 -26.05 -10.92
N PHE A 64 -1.71 -25.31 -12.00
CA PHE A 64 -1.16 -25.56 -13.34
C PHE A 64 0.07 -24.68 -13.64
N LEU A 65 0.43 -23.80 -12.70
CA LEU A 65 1.59 -22.92 -12.80
C LEU A 65 2.85 -23.61 -12.25
N PRO A 66 4.05 -23.17 -12.65
CA PRO A 66 5.31 -23.70 -12.12
C PRO A 66 5.39 -23.65 -10.60
N GLN A 67 6.27 -24.47 -10.03
CA GLN A 67 6.58 -24.41 -8.61
C GLN A 67 7.23 -23.08 -8.25
N GLN A 68 7.11 -22.68 -6.98
CA GLN A 68 7.78 -21.49 -6.48
C GLN A 68 9.30 -21.69 -6.52
N SER A 69 10.04 -20.63 -6.81
CA SER A 69 11.51 -20.65 -6.83
C SER A 69 12.07 -19.27 -6.49
N ASP A 70 13.31 -19.27 -5.99
CA ASP A 70 14.07 -18.08 -5.61
C ASP A 70 15.39 -18.00 -6.38
N GLU A 71 15.43 -18.61 -7.58
CA GLU A 71 16.61 -18.55 -8.43
C GLU A 71 16.84 -17.13 -8.99
N LEU A 72 18.08 -16.66 -8.91
CA LEU A 72 18.48 -15.36 -9.44
C LEU A 72 18.38 -15.34 -10.97
N MET A 73 17.54 -14.46 -11.50
CA MET A 73 17.41 -14.25 -12.96
C MET A 73 18.39 -13.21 -13.50
N VAL A 74 18.82 -12.26 -12.65
CA VAL A 74 19.72 -11.17 -13.00
C VAL A 74 20.98 -11.22 -12.13
N ARG A 75 22.08 -10.69 -12.66
CA ARG A 75 23.35 -10.61 -11.92
C ARG A 75 23.27 -9.53 -10.84
N PRO A 76 23.88 -9.77 -9.67
CA PRO A 76 23.93 -8.79 -8.59
C PRO A 76 24.53 -7.45 -9.03
N ILE A 77 24.09 -6.38 -8.39
CA ILE A 77 24.50 -5.00 -8.67
C ILE A 77 26.01 -4.80 -8.55
N LEU A 78 26.64 -5.44 -7.55
CA LEU A 78 28.08 -5.36 -7.33
C LEU A 78 28.89 -5.94 -8.51
N GLU A 79 28.35 -6.94 -9.19
CA GLU A 79 29.01 -7.55 -10.36
C GLU A 79 28.75 -6.79 -11.67
N THR A 80 27.74 -5.94 -11.70
CA THR A 80 27.28 -5.24 -12.91
C THR A 80 27.65 -3.76 -12.94
N ALA A 81 28.01 -3.17 -11.79
CA ALA A 81 28.23 -1.74 -11.58
C ALA A 81 29.14 -1.05 -12.62
N ASP A 82 30.15 -1.73 -13.15
CA ASP A 82 31.12 -1.16 -14.10
C ASP A 82 30.91 -1.60 -15.56
N ARG A 83 29.96 -2.50 -15.83
CA ARG A 83 29.85 -3.19 -17.13
C ARG A 83 29.37 -2.31 -18.25
N THR A 84 28.30 -1.54 -18.05
CA THR A 84 27.74 -0.65 -19.07
C THR A 84 27.80 0.81 -18.64
N TRP A 85 27.59 1.71 -19.60
CA TRP A 85 27.48 3.14 -19.28
C TRP A 85 26.31 3.42 -18.33
N VAL A 86 25.18 2.71 -18.48
CA VAL A 86 24.00 2.88 -17.62
C VAL A 86 24.32 2.39 -16.20
N ASP A 87 24.98 1.24 -16.07
CA ASP A 87 25.39 0.69 -14.75
C ASP A 87 26.31 1.67 -14.01
N ARG A 88 27.29 2.25 -14.71
CA ARG A 88 28.19 3.25 -14.12
C ARG A 88 27.44 4.52 -13.70
N LYS A 89 26.41 4.92 -14.44
CA LYS A 89 25.57 6.07 -14.08
C LYS A 89 24.70 5.79 -12.86
N GLN A 90 24.09 4.60 -12.80
CA GLN A 90 23.33 4.16 -11.64
C GLN A 90 24.21 4.15 -10.39
N PHE A 91 25.40 3.55 -10.49
CA PHE A 91 26.36 3.51 -9.39
C PHE A 91 26.81 4.91 -8.95
N GLN A 92 27.08 5.82 -9.90
CA GLN A 92 27.42 7.22 -9.61
C GLN A 92 26.32 7.95 -8.84
N ILE A 93 25.05 7.76 -9.23
CA ILE A 93 23.91 8.40 -8.56
C ILE A 93 23.74 7.83 -7.15
N ARG A 94 23.84 6.50 -7.00
CA ARG A 94 23.79 5.85 -5.69
C ARG A 94 24.88 6.37 -4.76
N SER A 95 26.14 6.33 -5.21
CA SER A 95 27.26 6.85 -4.41
C SER A 95 27.11 8.32 -4.06
N TRP A 96 26.63 9.14 -5.01
CA TRP A 96 26.33 10.55 -4.72
C TRP A 96 25.24 10.71 -3.66
N ALA A 97 24.20 9.89 -3.70
CA ALA A 97 23.11 9.92 -2.73
C ALA A 97 23.59 9.51 -1.34
N ASP A 98 24.37 8.42 -1.24
CA ASP A 98 24.99 7.95 0.00
C ASP A 98 25.95 9.00 0.59
N ASP A 99 26.85 9.55 -0.23
CA ASP A 99 27.78 10.61 0.19
C ASP A 99 27.05 11.86 0.66
N THR A 100 25.95 12.22 0.00
CA THR A 100 25.10 13.35 0.39
C THR A 100 24.38 13.06 1.70
N SER A 101 23.91 11.83 1.90
CA SER A 101 23.31 11.39 3.16
C SER A 101 24.28 11.55 4.32
N HIS A 102 25.52 11.10 4.17
CA HIS A 102 26.55 11.28 5.21
C HIS A 102 26.87 12.75 5.46
N LYS A 103 26.94 13.59 4.42
CA LYS A 103 27.19 15.03 4.59
C LYS A 103 26.08 15.72 5.38
N ILE A 104 24.81 15.39 5.09
CA ILE A 104 23.66 15.97 5.79
C ILE A 104 23.61 15.46 7.23
N ASP A 105 23.82 14.17 7.46
CA ASP A 105 23.82 13.57 8.80
C ASP A 105 24.91 14.18 9.70
N ASN A 106 26.11 14.43 9.14
CA ASN A 106 27.21 15.09 9.85
C ASN A 106 26.92 16.54 10.28
N TRP A 107 25.90 17.20 9.72
CA TRP A 107 25.47 18.52 10.23
C TRP A 107 24.81 18.42 11.61
N PHE A 108 24.32 17.24 11.99
CA PHE A 108 23.55 17.02 13.21
C PHE A 108 24.29 16.23 14.29
N GLY A 109 25.45 15.64 14.00
CA GLY A 109 26.28 14.97 14.98
C GLY A 109 27.33 14.05 14.37
N GLU A 110 28.03 13.29 15.22
CA GLU A 110 28.94 12.24 14.77
C GLU A 110 28.14 10.99 14.36
N THR A 111 28.29 10.57 13.12
CA THR A 111 27.64 9.37 12.59
C THR A 111 28.25 8.10 13.20
N ASP A 112 27.40 7.20 13.70
CA ASP A 112 27.81 5.85 14.12
C ASP A 112 28.28 5.04 12.89
N PRO A 113 29.55 4.59 12.83
CA PRO A 113 30.06 3.81 11.70
C PRO A 113 29.29 2.51 11.45
N GLU A 114 28.66 1.94 12.49
CA GLU A 114 27.88 0.70 12.38
C GLU A 114 26.44 0.96 11.90
N LYS A 115 25.98 2.22 11.93
CA LYS A 115 24.65 2.63 11.46
C LYS A 115 24.73 3.93 10.68
N PRO A 116 25.38 3.90 9.50
CA PRO A 116 25.60 5.11 8.75
C PRO A 116 24.30 5.60 8.09
N ALA A 117 24.23 6.90 7.82
CA ALA A 117 23.13 7.49 7.07
C ALA A 117 22.98 6.81 5.70
N SER A 118 21.74 6.63 5.24
CA SER A 118 21.47 5.99 3.95
C SER A 118 20.49 6.82 3.13
N ALA A 119 20.73 6.86 1.82
CA ALA A 119 19.80 7.44 0.88
C ALA A 119 19.23 6.34 -0.03
N THR A 120 17.97 6.52 -0.41
CA THR A 120 17.30 5.69 -1.41
C THR A 120 16.62 6.60 -2.39
N LEU A 121 16.78 6.32 -3.68
CA LEU A 121 16.11 7.06 -4.73
C LEU A 121 15.43 6.08 -5.70
N ARG A 122 14.13 6.27 -5.88
CA ARG A 122 13.27 5.48 -6.76
C ARG A 122 12.79 6.37 -7.89
N VAL A 123 13.01 5.95 -9.14
CA VAL A 123 12.50 6.63 -10.34
C VAL A 123 11.54 5.70 -11.05
N ILE A 124 10.33 6.16 -11.32
CA ILE A 124 9.25 5.38 -11.89
C ILE A 124 8.73 6.07 -13.14
N VAL A 125 8.41 5.30 -14.18
CA VAL A 125 7.62 5.77 -15.31
C VAL A 125 6.43 4.81 -15.47
N ASP A 126 5.27 5.30 -15.05
CA ASP A 126 4.00 4.60 -15.22
C ASP A 126 3.41 4.96 -16.58
N ASN A 127 3.09 3.95 -17.38
CA ASN A 127 2.43 4.10 -18.68
C ASN A 127 1.11 3.35 -18.62
N SER A 128 0.01 3.97 -18.99
CA SER A 128 -1.30 3.32 -19.02
C SER A 128 -1.98 3.55 -20.36
N TRP A 129 -2.78 2.58 -20.76
CA TRP A 129 -3.61 2.66 -21.95
C TRP A 129 -4.98 2.02 -21.70
N ASN A 130 -6.02 2.68 -22.22
CA ASN A 130 -7.30 2.02 -22.47
C ASN A 130 -8.01 2.66 -23.67
N LYS A 131 -9.08 2.01 -24.15
CA LYS A 131 -9.78 2.42 -25.37
C LYS A 131 -10.54 3.76 -25.26
N TYR A 132 -10.85 4.22 -24.04
CA TYR A 132 -11.64 5.42 -23.78
C TYR A 132 -10.76 6.64 -23.46
N ASP A 133 -9.74 6.47 -22.61
CA ASP A 133 -8.87 7.56 -22.13
C ASP A 133 -7.56 7.67 -22.93
N GLY A 134 -7.29 6.72 -23.84
CA GLY A 134 -6.09 6.72 -24.66
C GLY A 134 -4.84 6.35 -23.86
N TYR A 135 -3.70 6.95 -24.22
CA TYR A 135 -2.39 6.65 -23.64
C TYR A 135 -1.94 7.77 -22.69
N GLU A 136 -1.47 7.40 -21.51
CA GLU A 136 -1.01 8.31 -20.46
C GLU A 136 0.36 7.88 -19.91
N ILE A 137 1.24 8.86 -19.66
CA ILE A 137 2.58 8.68 -19.09
C ILE A 137 2.71 9.52 -17.81
N LYS A 138 3.14 8.88 -16.73
CA LYS A 138 3.33 9.48 -15.40
C LYS A 138 4.74 9.18 -14.86
N PRO A 139 5.69 10.10 -15.05
CA PRO A 139 6.96 10.06 -14.36
C PRO A 139 6.77 10.32 -12.86
N ARG A 140 7.36 9.51 -12.00
CA ARG A 140 7.33 9.66 -10.55
C ARG A 140 8.75 9.49 -9.98
N ILE A 141 9.08 10.23 -8.95
CA ILE A 141 10.36 10.14 -8.24
C ILE A 141 10.08 10.09 -6.75
N ARG A 142 10.80 9.25 -6.00
CA ARG A 142 10.71 9.20 -4.54
C ARG A 142 12.09 9.06 -3.95
N GLY A 143 12.48 10.02 -3.13
CA GLY A 143 13.72 10.00 -2.38
C GLY A 143 13.48 9.93 -0.88
N ARG A 144 14.35 9.21 -0.18
CA ARG A 144 14.38 9.14 1.29
C ARG A 144 15.82 9.11 1.78
N ILE A 145 16.14 9.98 2.72
CA ILE A 145 17.43 10.09 3.40
C ILE A 145 17.20 9.81 4.88
N LYS A 146 17.74 8.71 5.40
CA LYS A 146 17.68 8.37 6.83
C LYS A 146 18.81 9.11 7.55
N LEU A 147 18.51 9.74 8.69
CA LEU A 147 19.45 10.54 9.47
C LEU A 147 19.64 9.93 10.88
N PRO A 148 20.54 8.94 11.04
CA PRO A 148 20.74 8.23 12.30
C PRO A 148 21.20 9.11 13.48
N THR A 149 21.88 10.22 13.22
CA THR A 149 22.34 11.17 14.25
C THR A 149 21.19 11.84 15.00
N LEU A 150 20.02 11.94 14.36
CA LEU A 150 18.81 12.57 14.89
C LEU A 150 17.87 11.51 15.50
N GLU A 151 18.25 10.98 16.67
CA GLU A 151 17.49 9.98 17.44
C GLU A 151 17.19 8.67 16.71
N ARG A 152 17.85 8.41 15.57
CA ARG A 152 17.68 7.21 14.70
C ARG A 152 16.27 7.02 14.15
N GLN A 153 15.45 8.06 14.21
CA GLN A 153 14.04 8.03 13.83
C GLN A 153 13.67 9.11 12.82
N LEU A 154 14.56 10.06 12.56
CA LEU A 154 14.32 11.13 11.61
C LEU A 154 14.80 10.76 10.20
N SER A 155 13.95 11.06 9.22
CA SER A 155 14.24 10.89 7.80
C SER A 155 13.74 12.09 7.02
N LEU A 156 14.48 12.47 5.98
CA LEU A 156 14.02 13.43 4.99
C LEU A 156 13.44 12.69 3.80
N VAL A 157 12.20 12.98 3.43
CA VAL A 157 11.51 12.37 2.29
C VAL A 157 11.10 13.43 1.28
N PHE A 158 11.22 13.12 -0.01
CA PHE A 158 10.86 14.05 -1.08
C PHE A 158 10.38 13.30 -2.33
N GLY A 159 9.69 14.00 -3.23
CA GLY A 159 9.12 13.41 -4.44
C GLY A 159 7.62 13.14 -4.32
N ASP A 160 7.13 12.08 -4.95
CA ASP A 160 5.73 11.69 -4.90
C ASP A 160 5.38 11.00 -3.58
N ASP A 161 4.59 11.69 -2.75
CA ASP A 161 4.18 11.21 -1.42
C ASP A 161 3.16 10.06 -1.48
N SER A 162 2.43 9.90 -2.58
CA SER A 162 1.46 8.82 -2.73
C SER A 162 2.12 7.44 -2.84
N LEU A 163 3.40 7.37 -3.21
CA LEU A 163 4.18 6.12 -3.20
C LEU A 163 4.37 5.54 -1.78
N ASP A 164 4.23 6.35 -0.73
CA ASP A 164 4.35 5.91 0.67
C ASP A 164 3.02 5.40 1.26
N ASN A 165 1.95 5.40 0.46
CA ASN A 165 0.61 4.91 0.82
C ASN A 165 0.25 3.61 0.06
N GLU A 166 1.08 3.21 -0.92
CA GLU A 166 0.97 1.92 -1.59
C GLU A 166 1.36 0.81 -0.60
N LEU A 167 0.57 -0.27 -0.53
CA LEU A 167 0.93 -1.47 0.23
C LEU A 167 2.19 -2.12 -0.35
N ASP A 168 3.01 -2.76 0.48
CA ASP A 168 4.26 -3.40 0.04
C ASP A 168 4.03 -4.47 -1.04
N ASN A 169 2.93 -5.23 -0.91
CA ASN A 169 2.50 -6.25 -1.88
C ASN A 169 1.43 -5.76 -2.85
N ASN A 170 1.35 -4.45 -3.12
CA ASN A 170 0.32 -3.89 -3.98
C ASN A 170 0.43 -4.44 -5.43
N VAL A 171 -0.63 -5.10 -5.90
CA VAL A 171 -0.68 -5.69 -7.24
C VAL A 171 -1.21 -4.73 -8.30
N ALA A 172 -1.89 -3.66 -7.88
CA ALA A 172 -2.48 -2.68 -8.76
C ALA A 172 -1.53 -1.47 -8.93
N ILE A 173 -1.26 -1.08 -10.18
CA ILE A 173 -0.68 0.25 -10.46
C ILE A 173 -1.81 1.25 -10.23
N THR A 174 -2.00 1.64 -8.97
CA THR A 174 -3.03 2.58 -8.55
C THR A 174 -2.52 4.01 -8.72
N ASN A 175 -3.46 4.92 -8.97
CA ASN A 175 -3.20 6.34 -8.94
C ASN A 175 -4.12 6.94 -7.88
N GLU A 176 -3.56 7.20 -6.70
CA GLU A 176 -4.30 7.71 -5.54
C GLU A 176 -4.78 9.16 -5.72
N ASN A 177 -4.24 9.87 -6.70
CA ASN A 177 -4.66 11.21 -7.05
C ASN A 177 -5.25 11.18 -8.47
N PRO A 178 -6.42 10.57 -8.72
CA PRO A 178 -7.07 10.62 -10.02
C PRO A 178 -7.70 11.99 -10.22
N GLY A 179 -6.88 13.02 -10.45
CA GLY A 179 -7.39 14.29 -11.01
C GLY A 179 -8.00 14.07 -12.39
N ASN A 180 -8.90 14.97 -12.78
CA ASN A 180 -9.62 14.96 -14.06
C ASN A 180 -8.73 14.52 -15.23
N SER A 181 -9.24 13.59 -16.04
CA SER A 181 -8.61 13.12 -17.26
C SER A 181 -8.24 14.34 -18.11
N SER A 182 -6.94 14.64 -18.19
CA SER A 182 -6.45 15.57 -19.19
C SER A 182 -6.36 14.79 -20.49
N ASP A 183 -6.83 15.34 -21.61
CA ASP A 183 -6.65 14.75 -22.96
C ASP A 183 -5.16 14.66 -23.40
N LYS A 184 -4.22 14.93 -22.50
CA LYS A 184 -2.80 14.95 -22.76
C LYS A 184 -2.17 13.65 -22.31
N THR A 185 -1.39 13.06 -23.22
CA THR A 185 -0.53 11.90 -22.92
C THR A 185 0.47 12.16 -21.78
N LEU A 186 0.90 13.41 -21.60
CA LEU A 186 1.77 13.81 -20.50
C LEU A 186 1.32 15.16 -19.94
N ASP A 187 0.80 15.14 -18.70
CA ASP A 187 0.52 16.36 -17.95
C ASP A 187 1.74 16.77 -17.12
N ARG A 188 2.53 17.70 -17.67
CA ARG A 188 3.74 18.22 -17.01
C ARG A 188 3.44 18.97 -15.72
N GLN A 189 2.30 19.67 -15.64
CA GLN A 189 1.96 20.45 -14.46
C GLN A 189 1.64 19.50 -13.31
N ARG A 190 0.74 18.55 -13.54
CA ARG A 190 0.38 17.52 -12.57
C ARG A 190 1.57 16.64 -12.20
N THR A 191 2.40 16.28 -13.16
CA THR A 191 3.66 15.54 -12.90
C THR A 191 4.54 16.32 -11.94
N ARG A 192 4.73 17.63 -12.16
CA ARG A 192 5.52 18.46 -11.26
C ARG A 192 4.90 18.55 -9.87
N GLU A 193 3.59 18.81 -9.80
CA GLU A 193 2.85 18.97 -8.53
C GLU A 193 2.93 17.68 -7.70
N ASN A 194 2.61 16.53 -8.28
CA ASN A 194 2.68 15.23 -7.60
C ASN A 194 4.09 14.90 -7.10
N ASN A 195 5.14 15.25 -7.86
CA ASN A 195 6.53 14.99 -7.47
C ASN A 195 7.15 16.08 -6.60
N SER A 196 6.41 17.12 -6.24
CA SER A 196 6.91 18.25 -5.46
C SER A 196 6.48 18.19 -3.99
N SER A 197 6.67 17.03 -3.37
CA SER A 197 6.58 16.89 -1.92
C SER A 197 7.96 16.90 -1.28
N PHE A 198 8.05 17.47 -0.09
CA PHE A 198 9.23 17.46 0.77
C PHE A 198 8.77 17.45 2.23
N ALA A 199 9.26 16.51 3.03
CA ALA A 199 8.89 16.41 4.44
C ALA A 199 10.00 15.86 5.32
N LEU A 200 9.96 16.29 6.58
CA LEU A 200 10.66 15.63 7.67
C LEU A 200 9.72 14.58 8.25
N ARG A 201 10.15 13.32 8.25
CA ARG A 201 9.45 12.18 8.84
C ARG A 201 10.12 11.79 10.14
N TRP A 202 9.31 11.71 11.20
CA TRP A 202 9.65 11.10 12.47
C TRP A 202 9.02 9.72 12.54
N SER A 203 9.82 8.69 12.35
CA SER A 203 9.39 7.30 12.41
C SER A 203 9.45 6.75 13.82
N GLU A 204 8.52 5.86 14.15
CA GLU A 204 8.34 5.30 15.49
C GLU A 204 8.31 6.36 16.61
N PHE A 205 7.61 7.48 16.36
CA PHE A 205 7.58 8.62 17.30
C PHE A 205 6.98 8.25 18.66
N SER A 206 6.24 7.14 18.75
CA SER A 206 5.73 6.57 20.00
C SER A 206 6.13 5.11 20.17
N LYS A 207 7.12 4.85 21.03
CA LYS A 207 7.57 3.48 21.39
C LYS A 207 6.63 2.74 22.35
N HIS A 208 5.67 3.44 22.95
CA HIS A 208 4.74 2.87 23.92
C HIS A 208 3.45 2.37 23.27
N LEU A 209 3.19 2.78 22.04
CA LEU A 209 2.06 2.31 21.28
C LEU A 209 2.42 0.97 20.62
N PRO A 210 1.53 -0.02 20.64
CA PRO A 210 1.78 -1.33 20.03
C PRO A 210 1.59 -1.27 18.50
N PHE A 211 1.86 -0.12 17.88
CA PHE A 211 1.67 0.21 16.46
C PHE A 211 2.94 0.91 15.97
N GLU A 212 3.33 0.65 14.73
CA GLU A 212 4.32 1.47 14.05
C GLU A 212 3.70 2.82 13.72
N THR A 213 4.41 3.92 13.98
CA THR A 213 3.85 5.26 13.90
C THR A 213 4.80 6.23 13.24
N ASP A 214 4.36 6.87 12.15
CA ASP A 214 5.11 7.92 11.47
C ASP A 214 4.38 9.26 11.60
N LEU A 215 5.14 10.33 11.83
CA LEU A 215 4.69 11.71 11.80
C LEU A 215 5.49 12.48 10.74
N ASP A 216 4.82 13.05 9.74
CA ASP A 216 5.47 13.87 8.71
C ASP A 216 5.01 15.32 8.84
N LEU A 217 5.98 16.25 8.82
CA LEU A 217 5.74 17.67 8.61
C LEU A 217 6.40 18.08 7.29
N GLY A 218 5.62 18.58 6.35
CA GLY A 218 6.11 18.81 5.00
C GLY A 218 5.41 19.92 4.23
N LEU A 219 5.89 20.11 3.01
CA LEU A 219 5.36 20.99 1.99
C LEU A 219 5.07 20.16 0.75
N ARG A 220 3.87 20.31 0.18
CA ARG A 220 3.42 19.66 -1.05
C ARG A 220 3.05 20.71 -2.09
N SER A 221 3.29 20.41 -3.37
CA SER A 221 2.90 21.26 -4.50
C SER A 221 3.44 22.70 -4.44
N GLY A 222 4.49 22.94 -3.64
CA GLY A 222 5.18 24.22 -3.49
C GLY A 222 4.62 25.19 -2.43
N ASN A 223 3.38 25.02 -1.97
CA ASN A 223 2.77 25.95 -1.01
C ASN A 223 1.85 25.29 0.04
N ASP A 224 1.48 24.02 -0.12
CA ASP A 224 0.58 23.34 0.80
C ASP A 224 1.39 22.70 1.94
N ILE A 225 1.51 23.40 3.06
CA ILE A 225 2.13 22.85 4.26
C ILE A 225 1.17 21.80 4.84
N TYR A 226 1.69 20.62 5.15
CA TYR A 226 0.89 19.53 5.66
C TYR A 226 1.51 18.85 6.88
N LEU A 227 0.62 18.30 7.72
CA LEU A 227 0.94 17.35 8.76
C LEU A 227 0.34 15.99 8.37
N ARG A 228 1.11 14.91 8.43
CA ARG A 228 0.65 13.54 8.16
C ARG A 228 0.96 12.65 9.35
N LEU A 229 0.00 11.84 9.73
CA LEU A 229 0.10 10.78 10.73
C LEU A 229 -0.17 9.46 10.02
N LYS A 230 0.70 8.48 10.21
CA LYS A 230 0.50 7.11 9.76
C LYS A 230 0.67 6.18 10.96
N ALA A 231 -0.26 5.25 11.11
CA ALA A 231 -0.18 4.18 12.10
C ALA A 231 -0.46 2.85 11.43
N SER A 232 0.43 1.87 11.59
CA SER A 232 0.32 0.54 11.02
C SER A 232 0.54 -0.55 12.05
N LYS A 233 -0.03 -1.73 11.79
CA LYS A 233 0.20 -2.91 12.60
C LYS A 233 -0.07 -4.19 11.83
N ASP A 234 0.80 -5.16 12.08
CA ASP A 234 0.68 -6.53 11.63
C ASP A 234 0.29 -7.46 12.78
N TRP A 235 -0.64 -8.36 12.48
CA TRP A 235 -1.04 -9.45 13.36
C TRP A 235 -0.78 -10.77 12.66
N ALA A 236 -0.02 -11.65 13.30
CA ALA A 236 0.01 -13.06 12.94
C ALA A 236 -1.28 -13.71 13.48
N LEU A 237 -2.03 -14.35 12.60
CA LEU A 237 -3.25 -15.08 12.91
C LEU A 237 -2.97 -16.60 12.83
N GLU A 238 -3.96 -17.40 13.23
CA GLU A 238 -3.88 -18.86 13.11
C GLU A 238 -3.90 -19.30 11.63
N ASN A 239 -3.44 -20.52 11.36
CA ASN A 239 -3.43 -21.13 10.02
C ASN A 239 -2.69 -20.32 8.96
N ASP A 240 -1.49 -19.82 9.29
CA ASP A 240 -0.61 -19.11 8.35
C ASP A 240 -1.24 -17.85 7.73
N PHE A 241 -2.19 -17.24 8.44
CA PHE A 241 -2.74 -15.95 8.07
C PHE A 241 -1.96 -14.81 8.73
N SER A 242 -1.81 -13.70 8.02
CA SER A 242 -1.41 -12.42 8.57
C SER A 242 -2.45 -11.36 8.20
N PHE A 243 -2.68 -10.44 9.12
CA PHE A 243 -3.52 -9.27 8.88
C PHE A 243 -2.68 -8.03 9.07
N HIS A 244 -2.71 -7.13 8.10
CA HIS A 244 -2.10 -5.82 8.13
C HIS A 244 -3.19 -4.77 8.15
N ALA A 245 -3.09 -3.80 9.05
CA ALA A 245 -3.93 -2.60 9.01
C ALA A 245 -3.08 -1.36 9.11
N GLU A 246 -3.34 -0.41 8.23
CA GLU A 246 -2.69 0.88 8.18
C GLU A 246 -3.73 1.99 8.06
N GLN A 247 -3.55 3.03 8.87
CA GLN A 247 -4.35 4.24 8.86
C GLN A 247 -3.45 5.44 8.62
N ILE A 248 -3.76 6.20 7.59
CA ILE A 248 -3.09 7.46 7.25
C ILE A 248 -4.09 8.59 7.40
N TYR A 249 -3.71 9.65 8.09
CA TYR A 249 -4.42 10.91 8.13
C TYR A 249 -3.46 12.04 7.77
N ARG A 250 -3.84 12.90 6.84
CA ARG A 250 -3.08 14.09 6.47
C ARG A 250 -3.99 15.30 6.49
N TYR A 251 -3.50 16.38 7.07
CA TYR A 251 -4.12 17.69 6.99
C TYR A 251 -3.16 18.68 6.31
N GLY A 252 -3.55 19.16 5.13
CA GLY A 252 -2.88 20.26 4.42
C GLY A 252 -3.60 21.58 4.66
N ILE A 253 -2.89 22.70 4.62
CA ILE A 253 -3.51 24.03 4.74
C ILE A 253 -4.44 24.30 3.54
N ASP A 254 -4.02 23.90 2.34
CA ASP A 254 -4.79 24.06 1.11
C ASP A 254 -5.59 22.79 0.80
N SER A 255 -4.98 21.61 0.94
CA SER A 255 -5.66 20.34 0.61
C SER A 255 -6.64 19.85 1.68
N LYS A 256 -6.66 20.48 2.86
CA LYS A 256 -7.46 20.09 4.02
C LYS A 256 -7.32 18.61 4.36
N ASN A 257 -8.43 17.91 4.61
CA ASN A 257 -8.42 16.55 5.12
C ASN A 257 -8.18 15.51 4.02
N TYR A 258 -7.29 14.57 4.32
CA TYR A 258 -7.08 13.33 3.59
C TYR A 258 -7.00 12.20 4.60
N LEU A 259 -7.77 11.14 4.38
CA LEU A 259 -7.80 9.96 5.24
C LEU A 259 -7.76 8.73 4.36
N ARG A 260 -6.87 7.79 4.70
CA ARG A 260 -6.77 6.52 4.00
C ARG A 260 -6.61 5.36 4.95
N THR A 261 -7.39 4.32 4.74
CA THR A 261 -7.31 3.05 5.47
C THR A 261 -6.93 1.95 4.49
N ASN A 262 -5.83 1.25 4.76
CA ASN A 262 -5.40 0.09 4.00
C ASN A 262 -5.50 -1.14 4.91
N LEU A 263 -6.21 -2.16 4.48
CA LEU A 263 -6.34 -3.44 5.18
C LEU A 263 -5.90 -4.56 4.24
N GLU A 264 -5.06 -5.47 4.71
CA GLU A 264 -4.63 -6.62 3.94
C GLU A 264 -4.74 -7.88 4.79
N LEU A 265 -5.44 -8.90 4.27
CA LEU A 265 -5.46 -10.24 4.84
C LEU A 265 -4.72 -11.18 3.89
N THR A 266 -3.62 -11.74 4.35
CA THR A 266 -2.77 -12.63 3.56
C THR A 266 -2.73 -14.01 4.18
N HIS A 267 -2.86 -15.05 3.35
CA HIS A 267 -2.56 -16.43 3.71
C HIS A 267 -1.32 -16.86 2.94
N ALA A 268 -0.21 -17.08 3.65
CA ALA A 268 1.08 -17.36 3.04
C ALA A 268 1.78 -18.50 3.76
N ARG A 269 2.16 -19.54 3.01
CA ARG A 269 2.97 -20.65 3.49
C ARG A 269 4.34 -20.63 2.81
N PRO A 270 5.41 -21.05 3.49
CA PRO A 270 6.75 -21.10 2.89
C PRO A 270 6.75 -21.90 1.58
N ASN A 271 7.41 -21.36 0.56
CA ASN A 271 7.55 -21.97 -0.77
C ASN A 271 6.22 -22.25 -1.50
N GLN A 272 5.15 -21.54 -1.14
CA GLN A 272 3.86 -21.63 -1.82
C GLN A 272 3.37 -20.26 -2.27
N ALA A 273 2.55 -20.26 -3.32
CA ALA A 273 1.83 -19.08 -3.74
C ALA A 273 0.87 -18.63 -2.63
N PHE A 274 0.90 -17.34 -2.28
CA PHE A 274 0.04 -16.78 -1.26
C PHE A 274 -1.28 -16.28 -1.85
N LEU A 275 -2.30 -16.23 -1.02
CA LEU A 275 -3.58 -15.58 -1.31
C LEU A 275 -3.64 -14.29 -0.49
N SER A 276 -4.03 -13.17 -1.10
CA SER A 276 -4.21 -11.90 -0.39
C SER A 276 -5.53 -11.24 -0.79
N ASN A 277 -6.17 -10.59 0.18
CA ASN A 277 -7.23 -9.63 -0.04
C ASN A 277 -6.80 -8.26 0.49
N GLN A 278 -6.75 -7.27 -0.40
CA GLN A 278 -6.40 -5.89 -0.09
C GLN A 278 -7.64 -5.02 -0.21
N LEU A 279 -7.99 -4.28 0.84
CA LEU A 279 -9.05 -3.28 0.87
C LEU A 279 -8.46 -1.91 1.18
N ASN A 280 -8.68 -0.94 0.29
CA ASN A 280 -8.29 0.45 0.48
C ASN A 280 -9.55 1.32 0.55
N LEU A 281 -9.59 2.24 1.50
CA LEU A 281 -10.64 3.25 1.65
C LEU A 281 -9.96 4.62 1.64
N THR A 282 -10.40 5.53 0.77
CA THR A 282 -9.79 6.86 0.65
C THR A 282 -10.85 7.96 0.70
N TYR A 283 -10.65 8.90 1.62
CA TYR A 283 -11.41 10.13 1.75
C TYR A 283 -10.47 11.32 1.50
N SER A 284 -10.92 12.31 0.73
CA SER A 284 -10.20 13.57 0.56
C SER A 284 -11.14 14.73 0.29
N ASP A 285 -10.94 15.87 0.95
CA ASP A 285 -11.73 17.09 0.71
C ASP A 285 -11.56 17.66 -0.73
N ASN A 286 -10.49 17.28 -1.43
CA ASN A 286 -10.18 17.73 -2.78
C ASN A 286 -10.67 16.78 -3.89
N GLN A 287 -11.32 15.67 -3.53
CA GLN A 287 -11.85 14.71 -4.51
C GLN A 287 -13.35 14.97 -4.75
N ASP A 288 -13.85 14.58 -5.92
CA ASP A 288 -15.26 14.77 -6.28
C ASP A 288 -16.23 13.89 -5.47
N ASP A 289 -15.72 12.75 -4.97
CA ASP A 289 -16.48 11.78 -4.18
C ASP A 289 -16.25 11.93 -2.69
N ASP A 290 -17.25 11.63 -1.88
CA ASP A 290 -17.07 11.66 -0.42
C ASP A 290 -16.05 10.59 0.01
N LEU A 291 -16.09 9.39 -0.59
CA LEU A 291 -15.19 8.28 -0.28
C LEU A 291 -15.00 7.40 -1.52
N THR A 292 -13.80 6.90 -1.76
CA THR A 292 -13.55 5.80 -2.70
C THR A 292 -13.16 4.54 -1.95
N TRP A 293 -13.50 3.38 -2.51
CA TRP A 293 -13.14 2.09 -1.95
C TRP A 293 -12.68 1.14 -3.07
N ASP A 294 -11.65 0.37 -2.78
CA ASP A 294 -11.02 -0.55 -3.72
C ASP A 294 -10.73 -1.87 -3.02
N ASN A 295 -11.13 -2.98 -3.61
CA ASN A 295 -10.83 -4.32 -3.12
C ASN A 295 -10.16 -5.16 -4.21
N SER A 296 -9.07 -5.83 -3.87
CA SER A 296 -8.38 -6.78 -4.75
C SER A 296 -8.22 -8.12 -4.02
N LEU A 297 -8.84 -9.17 -4.56
CA LEU A 297 -8.62 -10.55 -4.13
C LEU A 297 -7.77 -11.26 -5.18
N PHE A 298 -6.59 -11.74 -4.80
CA PHE A 298 -5.66 -12.32 -5.76
C PHE A 298 -4.80 -13.42 -5.15
N ARG A 299 -4.31 -14.28 -6.05
CA ARG A 299 -3.24 -15.24 -5.76
C ARG A 299 -1.96 -14.76 -6.41
N GLN A 300 -0.85 -14.80 -5.68
CA GLN A 300 0.46 -14.37 -6.15
C GLN A 300 1.47 -15.51 -6.09
N HIS A 301 2.23 -15.64 -7.18
CA HIS A 301 3.30 -16.62 -7.35
C HIS A 301 4.65 -15.91 -7.51
N GLN A 302 5.69 -16.50 -6.94
CA GLN A 302 7.10 -16.16 -7.17
C GLN A 302 7.78 -17.33 -7.90
N PHE A 303 8.17 -17.12 -9.15
CA PHE A 303 8.86 -18.14 -9.95
C PHE A 303 10.37 -17.97 -9.98
N PHE A 304 10.87 -16.79 -9.63
CA PHE A 304 12.29 -16.43 -9.59
C PHE A 304 12.51 -15.39 -8.48
N HIS A 305 13.77 -15.12 -8.12
CA HIS A 305 14.10 -14.09 -7.16
C HIS A 305 13.51 -12.73 -7.57
N GLU A 306 12.76 -12.11 -6.65
CA GLU A 306 12.06 -10.83 -6.82
C GLU A 306 11.06 -10.76 -8.00
N ASN A 307 10.63 -11.90 -8.53
CA ASN A 307 9.51 -11.97 -9.47
C ASN A 307 8.19 -12.13 -8.72
N SER A 308 7.17 -11.38 -9.13
CA SER A 308 5.78 -11.67 -8.76
C SER A 308 4.91 -11.82 -10.01
N PHE A 309 4.02 -12.80 -9.97
CA PHE A 309 2.94 -12.99 -10.93
C PHE A 309 1.64 -13.20 -10.16
N SER A 310 0.69 -12.29 -10.36
CA SER A 310 -0.54 -12.23 -9.61
C SER A 310 -1.74 -12.23 -10.55
N TYR A 311 -2.78 -12.94 -10.17
CA TYR A 311 -4.05 -12.92 -10.87
C TYR A 311 -5.20 -12.93 -9.86
N GLY A 312 -6.28 -12.24 -10.19
CA GLY A 312 -7.34 -12.04 -9.23
C GLY A 312 -8.53 -11.30 -9.79
N ILE A 313 -9.41 -10.91 -8.88
CA ILE A 313 -10.58 -10.10 -9.15
C ILE A 313 -10.45 -8.81 -8.36
N TYR A 314 -10.75 -7.71 -9.02
CA TYR A 314 -10.87 -6.41 -8.41
C TYR A 314 -12.34 -5.98 -8.40
N ALA A 315 -12.72 -5.25 -7.36
CA ALA A 315 -13.97 -4.54 -7.25
C ALA A 315 -13.74 -3.22 -6.54
N GLY A 316 -14.21 -2.12 -7.11
CA GLY A 316 -14.06 -0.79 -6.54
C GLY A 316 -15.26 0.10 -6.84
N GLY A 317 -15.36 1.18 -6.09
CA GLY A 317 -16.50 2.06 -6.14
C GLY A 317 -16.31 3.30 -5.30
N PHE A 318 -17.41 3.97 -5.04
CA PHE A 318 -17.42 5.25 -4.35
C PHE A 318 -18.69 5.44 -3.52
N LEU A 319 -18.59 6.28 -2.51
CA LEU A 319 -19.70 6.86 -1.79
C LEU A 319 -19.84 8.31 -2.25
N ASN A 320 -21.02 8.69 -2.68
CA ASN A 320 -21.32 10.07 -3.01
C ASN A 320 -22.73 10.40 -2.51
N ASN A 321 -22.89 11.45 -1.71
CA ASN A 321 -24.17 11.85 -1.13
C ASN A 321 -24.88 10.72 -0.36
N LYS A 322 -24.11 9.93 0.40
CA LYS A 322 -24.57 8.76 1.18
C LYS A 322 -25.04 7.55 0.34
N ASP A 323 -24.80 7.54 -0.96
CA ASP A 323 -25.12 6.41 -1.83
C ASP A 323 -23.84 5.62 -2.15
N LEU A 324 -23.72 4.41 -1.61
CA LEU A 324 -22.57 3.54 -1.81
C LEU A 324 -22.76 2.76 -3.11
N ARG A 325 -21.91 3.03 -4.10
CA ARG A 325 -22.00 2.41 -5.43
C ARG A 325 -20.78 1.57 -5.73
N LEU A 326 -21.02 0.40 -6.32
CA LEU A 326 -20.01 -0.34 -7.06
C LEU A 326 -19.84 0.35 -8.42
N ASN A 327 -18.60 0.72 -8.77
CA ASN A 327 -18.31 1.37 -10.04
C ASN A 327 -17.67 0.43 -11.05
N SER A 328 -16.66 -0.31 -10.63
CA SER A 328 -15.79 -1.07 -11.53
C SER A 328 -15.45 -2.40 -10.89
N TRP A 329 -15.50 -3.46 -11.67
CA TRP A 329 -15.06 -4.78 -11.24
C TRP A 329 -14.56 -5.59 -12.44
N GLY A 330 -13.76 -6.61 -12.17
CA GLY A 330 -13.32 -7.53 -13.20
C GLY A 330 -12.03 -8.26 -12.85
N PRO A 331 -11.65 -9.25 -13.66
CA PRO A 331 -10.40 -9.93 -13.49
C PRO A 331 -9.21 -9.05 -13.88
N PHE A 332 -8.08 -9.32 -13.24
CA PHE A 332 -6.80 -8.71 -13.60
C PHE A 332 -5.66 -9.74 -13.53
N ILE A 333 -4.61 -9.42 -14.26
CA ILE A 333 -3.31 -10.08 -14.19
C ILE A 333 -2.26 -8.99 -13.98
N SER A 334 -1.34 -9.22 -13.06
CA SER A 334 -0.23 -8.33 -12.73
C SER A 334 1.06 -9.15 -12.72
N TRP A 335 2.14 -8.62 -13.27
CA TRP A 335 3.45 -9.25 -13.20
C TRP A 335 4.50 -8.18 -12.89
N ARG A 336 5.49 -8.50 -12.06
CA ARG A 336 6.65 -7.66 -11.77
C ARG A 336 7.91 -8.51 -11.73
N GLN A 337 9.01 -8.03 -12.30
CA GLN A 337 10.31 -8.69 -12.21
C GLN A 337 11.46 -7.72 -12.49
N PRO A 338 12.67 -8.03 -11.98
CA PRO A 338 13.89 -7.38 -12.45
C PRO A 338 14.06 -7.58 -13.97
N LEU A 339 14.48 -6.54 -14.68
CA LEU A 339 14.72 -6.55 -16.12
C LEU A 339 16.18 -6.23 -16.40
N TRP A 340 16.94 -7.23 -16.85
CA TRP A 340 18.37 -7.16 -17.19
C TRP A 340 19.33 -6.81 -16.04
N ARG A 341 18.87 -6.14 -14.98
CA ARG A 341 19.62 -5.69 -13.81
C ARG A 341 18.77 -5.83 -12.55
N GLU A 342 19.42 -6.05 -11.42
CA GLU A 342 18.80 -6.13 -10.09
C GLU A 342 18.15 -4.79 -9.68
N TRP A 343 18.69 -3.66 -10.12
CA TRP A 343 18.16 -2.33 -9.78
C TRP A 343 17.06 -1.81 -10.70
N PHE A 344 16.69 -2.55 -11.75
CA PHE A 344 15.70 -2.10 -12.74
C PHE A 344 14.56 -3.11 -12.85
N TYR A 345 13.33 -2.68 -12.60
CA TYR A 345 12.15 -3.52 -12.60
C TYR A 345 11.18 -3.10 -13.70
N VAL A 346 10.52 -4.09 -14.26
CA VAL A 346 9.32 -3.91 -15.08
C VAL A 346 8.15 -4.54 -14.35
N GLN A 347 7.07 -3.79 -14.24
CA GLN A 347 5.77 -4.30 -13.83
C GLN A 347 4.77 -4.02 -14.94
N GLY A 348 3.89 -4.97 -15.22
CA GLY A 348 2.76 -4.73 -16.09
C GLY A 348 1.48 -5.32 -15.54
N ASN A 349 0.38 -4.63 -15.84
CA ASN A 349 -0.95 -5.02 -15.44
C ASN A 349 -1.84 -5.07 -16.67
N LEU A 350 -2.66 -6.11 -16.75
CA LEU A 350 -3.70 -6.30 -17.74
C LEU A 350 -5.03 -6.48 -16.99
N ASN A 351 -5.98 -5.60 -17.25
CA ASN A 351 -7.28 -5.62 -16.59
C ASN A 351 -8.38 -5.72 -17.63
N TYR A 352 -9.48 -6.39 -17.27
CA TYR A 352 -10.72 -6.38 -18.04
C TYR A 352 -11.85 -5.94 -17.12
N MET A 353 -12.10 -4.63 -17.08
CA MET A 353 -12.98 -4.00 -16.08
C MET A 353 -14.01 -3.10 -16.76
N ASN A 354 -15.16 -2.91 -16.12
CA ASN A 354 -16.14 -1.90 -16.49
C ASN A 354 -15.96 -0.59 -15.70
N ASP A 355 -16.69 0.43 -16.08
CA ASP A 355 -16.84 1.68 -15.32
C ASP A 355 -18.29 2.16 -15.47
N HIS A 356 -19.10 1.97 -14.43
CA HIS A 356 -20.53 2.29 -14.48
C HIS A 356 -20.79 3.79 -14.46
N ARG A 357 -19.93 4.59 -13.81
CA ARG A 357 -20.07 6.05 -13.73
C ARG A 357 -20.00 6.67 -15.12
N ASP A 358 -19.08 6.18 -15.94
CA ASP A 358 -18.84 6.68 -17.29
C ASP A 358 -19.60 5.87 -18.37
N ASP A 359 -20.55 5.02 -17.99
CA ASP A 359 -21.31 4.13 -18.89
C ASP A 359 -20.42 3.25 -19.80
N ARG A 360 -19.31 2.77 -19.24
CA ARG A 360 -18.32 1.96 -19.96
C ARG A 360 -18.54 0.48 -19.64
N SER A 361 -19.02 -0.25 -20.63
CA SER A 361 -18.97 -1.73 -20.61
C SER A 361 -17.53 -2.24 -20.49
N HIS A 362 -17.37 -3.47 -19.98
CA HIS A 362 -16.06 -4.10 -19.73
C HIS A 362 -15.10 -3.92 -20.91
N PHE A 363 -13.90 -3.45 -20.60
CA PHE A 363 -12.89 -3.12 -21.59
C PHE A 363 -11.51 -3.51 -21.08
N ILE A 364 -10.61 -3.75 -22.03
CA ILE A 364 -9.21 -4.02 -21.74
C ILE A 364 -8.54 -2.70 -21.37
N SER A 365 -7.86 -2.69 -20.23
CA SER A 365 -6.88 -1.67 -19.87
C SER A 365 -5.54 -2.31 -19.57
N THR A 366 -4.47 -1.63 -19.94
CA THR A 366 -3.10 -2.11 -19.74
C THR A 366 -2.26 -1.03 -19.10
N SER A 367 -1.39 -1.39 -18.18
CA SER A 367 -0.36 -0.48 -17.68
C SER A 367 0.99 -1.16 -17.58
N ILE A 368 2.05 -0.37 -17.74
CA ILE A 368 3.44 -0.77 -17.65
C ILE A 368 4.18 0.25 -16.79
N ARG A 369 4.72 -0.20 -15.67
CA ARG A 369 5.58 0.54 -14.76
C ARG A 369 7.03 0.14 -15.00
N LEU A 370 7.87 1.11 -15.31
CA LEU A 370 9.32 0.96 -15.31
C LEU A 370 9.87 1.61 -14.05
N GLU A 371 10.61 0.87 -13.24
CA GLU A 371 11.11 1.32 -11.95
C GLU A 371 12.63 1.12 -11.87
N ALA A 372 13.36 2.17 -11.51
CA ALA A 372 14.79 2.12 -11.26
C ALA A 372 15.08 2.52 -9.81
N LEU A 373 15.91 1.71 -9.14
CA LEU A 373 16.39 1.92 -7.78
C LEU A 373 17.85 2.41 -7.80
N PHE A 374 18.12 3.43 -7.00
CA PHE A 374 19.44 4.01 -6.81
C PHE A 374 19.81 3.99 -5.35
#